data_AF-A0A5Q0CF40-F1
#
_entry.id   AF-A0A5Q0CF40-F1
#
_cell.length_a   1.000
_cell.length_b   1.000
_cell.length_c   1.000
_cell.angle_alpha   90.00
_cell.angle_beta   90.00
_cell.angle_gamma   90.00
#
_symmetry.space_group_name_H-M   'P 1'
#
loop_
_entity.id
_entity.type
_entity.pdbx_description
1 polymer ?
#
loop_
_entity_poly.entity_id
_entity_poly.type
_entity_poly.pdbx_seq_one_letter_code
_entity_poly.pdbx_strand_id
1 'polypeptide(L)' 'MHSVVLARYSETLDWIVEIPDDFDVIIYNKGEPITDPDVVARATSIIERPNVGRESETYLHHMKSVRFNQGFTVYAQGDP' A
#
# COMPACT_ATOMS: atom_id res chain seq x y z
N MET A 1 -3.08 -5.01 -15.14
CA MET A 1 -1.90 -4.78 -14.29
C MET A 1 -2.28 -5.17 -12.87
N HIS A 2 -1.43 -5.91 -12.18
CA HIS A 2 -1.72 -6.38 -10.82
C HIS A 2 -1.38 -5.30 -9.81
N SER A 3 -2.01 -5.30 -8.65
CA SER A 3 -1.69 -4.32 -7.60
C SER A 3 -1.66 -4.93 -6.22
N VAL A 4 -0.78 -4.40 -5.38
CA VAL A 4 -0.74 -4.64 -3.94
C VAL A 4 -1.07 -3.32 -3.25
N VAL A 5 -2.09 -3.34 -2.40
CA VAL A 5 -2.55 -2.20 -1.63
C VAL A 5 -2.25 -2.44 -0.15
N LEU A 6 -1.36 -1.63 0.40
CA LEU A 6 -0.87 -1.75 1.76
C LEU A 6 -1.49 -0.68 2.64
N ALA A 7 -2.06 -1.10 3.78
CA ALA A 7 -2.38 -0.22 4.88
C ALA A 7 -1.23 -0.26 5.89
N ARG A 8 -0.57 0.87 6.15
CA ARG A 8 0.56 0.95 7.07
C ARG A 8 0.38 2.06 8.09
N TYR A 9 0.69 1.76 9.35
CA TYR A 9 0.79 2.73 10.44
C TYR A 9 2.21 2.79 11.00
N SER A 10 2.72 1.68 11.55
CA SER A 10 4.06 1.60 12.16
C SER A 10 4.86 0.38 11.73
N GLU A 11 4.27 -0.47 10.89
CA GLU A 11 4.89 -1.67 10.35
C GLU A 11 6.11 -1.32 9.48
N THR A 12 7.09 -2.21 9.49
CA THR A 12 8.24 -2.20 8.56
C THR A 12 7.79 -2.65 7.18
N LEU A 13 8.37 -2.08 6.13
CA LEU A 13 7.97 -2.37 4.74
C LEU A 13 9.09 -3.00 3.92
N ASP A 14 10.18 -3.44 4.55
CA ASP A 14 11.39 -3.92 3.88
C ASP A 14 11.10 -5.09 2.92
N TRP A 15 10.05 -5.86 3.18
CA TRP A 15 9.63 -6.99 2.35
C TRP A 15 9.03 -6.60 1.00
N ILE A 16 8.60 -5.34 0.81
CA ILE A 16 7.91 -4.96 -0.44
C ILE A 16 8.83 -5.04 -1.66
N VAL A 17 10.15 -4.98 -1.46
CA VAL A 17 11.17 -5.11 -2.52
C VAL A 17 11.14 -6.49 -3.19
N GLU A 18 10.60 -7.49 -2.49
CA GLU A 18 10.42 -8.85 -3.00
C GLU A 18 9.11 -9.03 -3.78
N ILE A 19 8.23 -8.02 -3.81
CA ILE A 19 7.00 -8.07 -4.60
C ILE A 19 7.38 -8.03 -6.10
N PRO A 20 6.90 -8.96 -6.93
CA PRO A 20 7.19 -8.99 -8.37
C PRO A 20 6.94 -7.66 -9.08
N ASP A 21 7.80 -7.33 -10.05
CA ASP A 21 7.78 -6.04 -10.77
C ASP A 21 6.50 -5.78 -11.59
N ASP A 22 5.72 -6.82 -11.90
CA ASP A 22 4.45 -6.70 -12.62
C ASP A 22 3.28 -6.25 -11.72
N PHE A 23 3.55 -5.96 -10.45
CA PHE A 23 2.63 -5.35 -9.49
C PHE A 23 2.95 -3.91 -9.17
N ASP A 24 1.91 -3.08 -9.27
CA ASP A 24 1.90 -1.76 -8.66
C ASP A 24 1.81 -1.87 -7.13
N VAL A 25 2.70 -1.20 -6.40
CA VAL A 25 2.68 -1.18 -4.93
C VAL A 25 2.16 0.18 -4.47
N ILE A 26 0.97 0.17 -3.86
CA ILE A 26 0.27 1.37 -3.41
C ILE A 26 0.18 1.34 -1.89
N ILE A 27 0.79 2.31 -1.23
CA ILE A 27 0.91 2.35 0.22
C ILE A 27 0.08 3.49 0.74
N TYR A 28 -0.92 3.18 1.57
CA TYR A 28 -1.61 4.18 2.37
C TYR A 28 -0.93 4.26 3.72
N ASN A 29 -0.17 5.34 3.91
CA ASN A 29 0.55 5.59 5.14
C ASN A 29 -0.33 6.39 6.12
N LYS A 30 -0.51 5.86 7.33
CA LYS A 30 -1.27 6.48 8.42
C LYS A 30 -0.40 6.92 9.60
N GLY A 31 0.89 6.63 9.56
CA GLY A 31 1.84 6.96 10.63
C GLY A 31 2.94 7.89 10.16
N GLU A 32 4.13 7.73 10.74
CA GLU A 32 5.28 8.58 10.38
C GLU A 32 5.65 8.44 8.90
N PRO A 33 6.18 9.50 8.25
CA PRO A 33 6.60 9.43 6.86
C PRO A 33 7.57 8.26 6.59
N ILE A 34 7.35 7.56 5.48
CA ILE A 34 8.24 6.48 5.04
C ILE A 34 9.48 7.13 4.39
N THR A 35 10.64 6.90 4.98
CA THR A 35 11.92 7.50 4.53
C THR A 35 12.93 6.49 4.00
N ASP A 36 12.62 5.20 4.09
CA ASP A 36 13.50 4.15 3.57
C ASP A 36 13.61 4.27 2.03
N PRO A 37 14.81 4.43 1.46
CA PRO A 37 14.99 4.68 0.03
C PRO A 37 14.57 3.50 -0.84
N ASP A 38 14.75 2.26 -0.39
CA ASP A 38 14.42 1.07 -1.16
C ASP A 38 12.90 0.87 -1.18
N VAL A 39 12.23 1.12 -0.06
CA VAL A 39 10.77 1.13 0.04
C VAL A 39 10.17 2.24 -0.84
N VAL A 40 10.73 3.45 -0.77
CA VAL A 40 10.26 4.59 -1.58
C VAL A 40 10.47 4.33 -3.07
N ALA A 41 11.59 3.72 -3.47
CA ALA A 41 11.86 3.37 -4.85
C ALA A 41 10.93 2.25 -5.36
N ARG A 42 10.61 1.27 -4.51
CA ARG A 42 9.71 0.16 -4.87
C ARG A 42 8.25 0.56 -4.93
N ALA A 43 7.82 1.53 -4.12
CA ALA A 43 6.44 1.98 -4.08
C ALA A 43 6.05 2.72 -5.37
N THR A 44 5.00 2.26 -6.04
CA THR A 44 4.38 2.99 -7.15
C THR A 44 3.73 4.28 -6.64
N SER A 45 3.15 4.26 -5.43
CA SER A 45 2.55 5.43 -4.81
C SER A 45 2.53 5.30 -3.29
N ILE A 46 2.81 6.41 -2.60
CA ILE A 46 2.63 6.56 -1.15
C ILE A 46 1.62 7.66 -0.92
N ILE A 47 0.52 7.33 -0.23
CA ILE A 47 -0.63 8.20 0.02
C ILE A 47 -0.77 8.40 1.51
N GLU A 48 -0.46 9.60 1.98
CA GLU A 48 -0.63 9.99 3.38
C GLU A 48 -2.11 10.13 3.74
N ARG A 49 -2.50 9.53 4.87
CA ARG A 49 -3.87 9.57 5.40
C ARG A 49 -3.88 9.71 6.92
N PRO A 50 -4.92 10.32 7.50
CA PRO A 50 -5.07 10.35 8.94
C PRO A 50 -5.30 8.93 9.48
N ASN A 51 -4.77 8.65 10.68
CA ASN A 51 -5.01 7.39 11.39
C ASN A 51 -6.43 7.33 11.97
N VAL A 52 -7.43 7.22 11.09
CA VAL A 52 -8.85 7.09 11.41
C VAL A 52 -9.34 5.76 10.85
N GLY A 53 -9.89 4.91 11.70
CA GLY A 53 -10.31 3.55 11.34
C GLY A 53 -9.14 2.56 11.19
N ARG A 54 -9.47 1.30 10.90
CA ARG A 54 -8.51 0.19 10.78
C ARG A 54 -8.02 0.00 9.33
N GLU A 55 -7.28 -1.07 9.06
CA GLU A 55 -6.81 -1.43 7.71
C GLU A 55 -7.95 -1.60 6.70
N SER A 56 -9.07 -2.18 7.14
CA SER A 56 -10.27 -2.34 6.31
C SER A 56 -10.84 -1.02 5.79
N GLU A 57 -10.72 0.08 6.55
CA GLU A 57 -11.13 1.42 6.08
C GLU A 57 -10.28 1.88 4.89
N THR A 58 -8.97 1.61 4.95
CA THR A 58 -8.04 1.90 3.85
C THR A 58 -8.43 1.13 2.59
N TYR A 59 -8.75 -0.16 2.73
CA TYR A 59 -9.11 -1.00 1.58
C TYR A 59 -10.40 -0.52 0.91
N LEU A 60 -11.43 -0.21 1.71
CA LEU A 60 -12.68 0.36 1.21
C LEU A 60 -12.48 1.73 0.57
N HIS A 61 -11.61 2.57 1.13
CA HIS A 61 -11.25 3.84 0.54
C HIS A 61 -10.64 3.64 -0.85
N HIS A 62 -9.67 2.75 -1.00
CA HIS A 62 -9.03 2.43 -2.27
C HIS A 62 -10.03 1.91 -3.32
N MET A 63 -10.88 0.94 -2.94
CA MET A 63 -11.91 0.39 -3.82
C MET A 63 -12.89 1.44 -4.33
N LYS A 64 -13.15 2.49 -3.54
CA LYS A 64 -14.01 3.61 -3.94
C LYS A 64 -13.31 4.63 -4.81
N SER A 65 -12.00 4.83 -4.62
CA SER A 65 -11.23 5.86 -5.34
C SER A 65 -10.74 5.40 -6.71
N VAL A 66 -10.63 4.09 -6.94
CA VAL A 66 -10.07 3.52 -8.17
C VAL A 66 -11.15 2.81 -8.98
N ARG A 67 -11.07 2.92 -10.31
CA ARG A 67 -11.88 2.11 -11.23
C ARG A 67 -11.22 0.75 -11.40
N PHE A 68 -11.97 -0.32 -11.21
CA PHE A 68 -11.46 -1.69 -11.38
C PHE A 68 -10.79 -1.87 -12.74
N ASN A 69 -9.56 -2.37 -12.73
CA ASN A 69 -8.84 -2.85 -13.91
C ASN A 69 -8.97 -4.38 -14.01
N GLN A 70 -8.64 -4.98 -15.15
CA GLN A 70 -8.77 -6.42 -15.39
C GLN A 70 -7.81 -7.33 -14.58
N GLY A 71 -6.88 -6.78 -13.80
CA GLY A 71 -5.98 -7.52 -12.91
C GLY A 71 -6.56 -7.75 -11.50
N PHE A 72 -5.93 -8.64 -10.73
CA PHE A 72 -6.24 -8.82 -9.32
C PHE A 72 -5.54 -7.76 -8.44
N THR A 73 -6.18 -7.42 -7.32
CA THR A 73 -5.65 -6.55 -6.28
C THR A 73 -5.51 -7.33 -4.98
N VAL A 74 -4.31 -7.37 -4.43
CA VAL A 74 -4.02 -7.94 -3.12
C VAL A 74 -4.11 -6.84 -2.07
N TYR A 75 -4.85 -7.07 -1.00
CA TYR A 75 -4.93 -6.16 0.14
C TYR A 75 -4.20 -6.78 1.32
N ALA A 76 -3.28 -6.02 1.91
CA ALA A 76 -2.49 -6.49 3.03
C ALA A 76 -2.20 -5.34 4.02
N GLN A 77 -1.90 -5.71 5.27
CA GLN A 77 -1.31 -4.78 6.22
C GLN A 77 0.20 -4.69 5.95
N GLY A 78 0.87 -3.66 6.45
CA GLY A 78 2.31 -3.47 6.25
C GLY A 78 3.21 -4.60 6.80
N ASP A 79 2.69 -5.49 7.65
CA ASP A 79 3.38 -6.69 8.16
C ASP A 79 2.41 -7.89 8.08
N PRO A 80 2.25 -8.49 6.89
CA PRO A 80 1.23 -9.50 6.61
C PRO A 80 1.61 -10.94 6.98
#